data_AF-A0A6L5YQ05-F1
#
_entry.id   AF-A0A6L5YQ05-F1
#
_cell.length_a   1.000
_cell.length_b   1.000
_cell.length_c   1.000
_cell.angle_alpha   90.00
_cell.angle_beta   90.00
_cell.angle_gamma   90.00
#
_symmetry.space_group_name_H-M   'P 1'
#
loop_
_entity.id
_entity.type
_entity.pdbx_description
1 polymer ?
#
loop_
_entity_poly.entity_id
_entity_poly.type
_entity_poly.pdbx_seq_one_letter_code
_entity_poly.pdbx_strand_id
1 'polypeptide(L)'
;MDISVLNGVTSDYLNNFAQNESLVQKKDDSFSSVLSSAMDAIDETNDLQNDAESETIRFALGESENTHDLLIAQTKALTALQYTTAVRDKMIDAYKEIMQISI
;
A
#
# COMPACT_ATOMS: atom_id res chain seq x y z
N MET A 1 -8.51 54.16 -3.44
CA MET A 1 -8.22 52.73 -3.69
C MET A 1 -9.00 52.35 -4.92
N ASP A 2 -8.29 52.03 -6.00
CA ASP A 2 -8.90 51.71 -7.28
C ASP A 2 -9.22 50.21 -7.32
N ILE A 3 -10.51 49.88 -7.28
CA ILE A 3 -11.03 48.50 -7.29
C ILE A 3 -11.31 47.99 -8.71
N SER A 4 -10.92 48.74 -9.75
CA SER A 4 -11.09 48.37 -11.17
C SER A 4 -10.36 47.09 -11.56
N VAL A 5 -9.43 46.60 -10.73
CA VAL A 5 -8.69 45.34 -10.92
C VAL A 5 -9.54 44.09 -10.68
N LEU A 6 -10.72 44.20 -10.06
CA LEU A 6 -11.57 43.04 -9.74
C LEU A 6 -12.63 42.75 -10.82
N ASN A 7 -12.83 43.65 -11.78
CA ASN A 7 -13.86 43.51 -12.83
C ASN A 7 -13.38 42.70 -14.05
N GLY A 8 -12.15 42.17 -14.00
CA GLY A 8 -11.49 41.46 -15.11
C GLY A 8 -11.16 40.00 -14.83
N VAL A 9 -11.58 39.44 -13.69
CA VAL A 9 -11.37 38.02 -13.39
C VAL A 9 -12.41 37.20 -14.16
N THR A 10 -12.13 36.94 -15.43
CA THR A 10 -12.94 36.05 -16.26
C THR A 10 -12.73 34.59 -15.83
N SER A 11 -13.74 33.75 -16.08
CA SER A 11 -13.74 32.31 -15.81
C SER A 11 -12.47 31.60 -16.30
N ASP A 12 -11.90 32.06 -17.41
CA ASP A 12 -10.70 31.48 -18.01
C ASP A 12 -9.44 31.70 -17.17
N TYR A 13 -9.30 32.83 -16.48
CA TYR A 13 -8.16 33.05 -15.57
C TYR A 13 -8.25 32.16 -14.34
N LEU A 14 -9.45 31.97 -13.79
CA LEU A 14 -9.69 31.05 -12.67
C LEU A 14 -9.46 29.60 -13.09
N ASN A 15 -9.85 29.23 -14.31
CA ASN A 15 -9.69 27.87 -14.83
C ASN A 15 -8.22 27.55 -15.14
N ASN A 16 -7.47 28.51 -15.70
CA ASN A 16 -6.03 28.36 -15.92
C ASN A 16 -5.24 28.41 -14.61
N PHE A 17 -5.67 29.19 -13.62
CA PHE A 17 -5.08 29.19 -12.28
C PHE A 17 -5.34 27.86 -11.56
N ALA A 18 -6.56 27.31 -11.65
CA ALA A 18 -6.93 26.01 -11.10
C ALA A 18 -6.30 24.81 -11.85
N GLN A 19 -5.85 24.99 -13.09
CA GLN A 19 -5.06 24.00 -13.83
C GLN A 19 -3.56 24.10 -13.53
N ASN A 20 -3.03 25.30 -13.28
CA ASN A 20 -1.61 25.53 -12.98
C ASN A 20 -1.25 25.26 -11.51
N GLU A 21 -2.15 25.57 -10.57
CA GLU A 21 -2.11 25.00 -9.22
C GLU A 21 -2.70 23.60 -9.32
N SER A 22 -1.94 22.59 -8.94
CA SER A 22 -2.23 21.14 -9.05
C SER A 22 -3.44 20.65 -8.21
N LEU A 23 -4.53 21.41 -8.14
CA LEU A 23 -5.77 21.05 -7.44
C LEU A 23 -6.62 20.06 -8.24
N VAL A 24 -6.31 19.86 -9.54
CA VAL A 24 -6.97 18.90 -10.44
C VAL A 24 -5.96 17.93 -11.07
N GLN A 25 -4.92 17.52 -10.34
CA GLN A 25 -4.27 16.24 -10.67
C GLN A 25 -5.13 15.12 -10.08
N LYS A 26 -6.16 14.72 -10.83
CA LYS A 26 -6.71 13.38 -10.70
C LYS A 26 -5.66 12.42 -11.25
N LYS A 27 -4.66 12.12 -10.43
CA LYS A 27 -3.71 11.05 -10.71
C LYS A 27 -4.44 9.76 -10.40
N ASP A 28 -4.95 9.09 -11.43
CA ASP A 28 -5.59 7.77 -11.36
C ASP A 28 -4.59 6.64 -10.96
N ASP A 29 -3.58 6.96 -10.14
CA ASP A 29 -2.54 6.05 -9.65
C ASP A 29 -2.90 5.43 -8.29
N SER A 30 -4.05 5.77 -7.71
CA SER A 30 -4.43 5.30 -6.37
C SER A 30 -4.52 3.77 -6.29
N PHE A 31 -5.19 3.12 -7.25
CA PHE A 31 -5.30 1.66 -7.25
C PHE A 31 -3.97 0.98 -7.59
N SER A 32 -3.22 1.50 -8.57
CA SER A 32 -1.91 0.97 -8.93
C SER A 32 -0.94 1.03 -7.75
N SER A 33 -0.93 2.14 -7.00
CA SER A 33 -0.09 2.28 -5.81
C SER A 33 -0.47 1.30 -4.71
N VAL A 34 -1.77 1.10 -4.47
CA VAL A 34 -2.25 0.12 -3.48
C VAL A 34 -1.91 -1.30 -3.91
N LEU A 35 -2.00 -1.61 -5.22
CA LEU A 35 -1.61 -2.91 -5.76
C LEU A 35 -0.11 -3.15 -5.65
N SER A 36 0.72 -2.16 -5.96
CA SER A 36 2.17 -2.25 -5.76
C SER A 36 2.50 -2.52 -4.30
N SER A 37 1.93 -1.76 -3.36
CA SER A 37 2.14 -1.98 -1.92
C SER A 37 1.65 -3.35 -1.45
N ALA A 38 0.58 -3.90 -2.03
CA ALA A 38 0.13 -5.26 -1.74
C ALA A 38 1.07 -6.32 -2.28
N MET A 39 1.70 -6.09 -3.45
CA MET A 39 2.75 -6.98 -3.98
C MET A 39 4.01 -6.93 -3.08
N ASP A 40 4.43 -5.74 -2.68
CA ASP A 40 5.58 -5.56 -1.78
C ASP A 40 5.34 -6.29 -0.44
N ALA A 41 4.11 -6.26 0.10
CA ALA A 41 3.75 -6.97 1.32
C ALA A 41 3.83 -8.51 1.17
N ILE A 42 3.55 -9.05 -0.03
CA ILE A 42 3.72 -10.47 -0.32
C ILE A 42 5.21 -10.84 -0.31
N ASP A 43 6.05 -10.03 -0.95
CA ASP A 43 7.49 -10.26 -0.99
C ASP A 43 8.10 -10.18 0.41
N GLU A 44 7.73 -9.16 1.20
CA GLU A 44 8.15 -9.03 2.61
C GLU A 44 7.69 -10.24 3.44
N THR A 45 6.48 -10.73 3.23
CA THR A 45 5.96 -11.92 3.91
C THR A 45 6.75 -13.17 3.56
N ASN A 46 7.20 -13.30 2.31
CA ASN A 46 8.04 -14.42 1.86
C ASN A 46 9.42 -14.36 2.51
N ASP A 47 10.04 -13.18 2.53
CA ASP A 47 11.35 -12.97 3.18
C ASP A 47 11.29 -13.30 4.66
N LEU A 48 10.27 -12.82 5.39
CA LEU A 48 10.08 -13.14 6.81
C LEU A 48 9.83 -14.63 7.06
N GLN A 49 9.14 -15.33 6.15
CA GLN A 49 8.97 -16.78 6.24
C GLN A 49 10.29 -17.53 6.05
N ASN A 50 11.09 -17.14 5.05
CA ASN A 50 12.40 -17.73 4.80
C ASN A 50 13.35 -17.52 5.99
N ASP A 51 13.34 -16.32 6.58
CA ASP A 51 14.12 -16.00 7.78
C ASP A 51 13.69 -16.87 8.98
N ALA A 52 12.38 -16.98 9.22
CA ALA A 52 11.84 -17.82 10.29
C ALA A 52 12.20 -19.30 10.10
N GLU A 53 12.15 -19.80 8.87
CA GLU A 53 12.49 -21.18 8.53
C GLU A 53 14.01 -21.43 8.70
N SER A 54 14.84 -20.49 8.27
CA SER A 54 16.30 -20.53 8.47
C SER A 54 16.66 -20.61 9.96
N GLU A 55 16.09 -19.73 10.79
CA GLU A 55 16.31 -19.76 12.24
C GLU A 55 15.76 -21.03 12.88
N THR A 56 14.63 -21.56 12.38
CA THR A 56 14.06 -22.83 12.84
C THR A 56 15.03 -23.99 12.56
N ILE A 57 15.63 -24.03 11.37
CA ILE A 57 16.62 -25.04 11.00
C ILE A 57 17.87 -24.93 11.87
N ARG A 58 18.42 -23.73 12.04
CA ARG A 58 19.60 -23.48 12.90
C ARG A 58 19.35 -23.88 14.35
N PHE A 59 18.16 -23.58 14.87
CA PHE A 59 17.73 -24.02 16.19
C PHE A 59 17.61 -25.55 16.29
N ALA A 60 16.97 -26.20 15.31
CA ALA A 60 16.81 -27.66 15.27
C ALA A 60 18.15 -28.42 15.16
N LEU A 61 19.15 -27.83 14.50
CA LEU A 61 20.51 -28.36 14.41
C LEU A 61 21.33 -28.13 15.70
N GLY A 62 20.79 -27.39 16.67
CA GLY A 62 21.50 -27.04 17.91
C GLY A 62 22.57 -25.96 17.73
N GLU A 63 22.60 -25.28 16.58
CA GLU A 63 23.53 -24.19 16.27
C GLU A 63 23.08 -22.84 16.84
N SER A 64 21.84 -22.76 17.31
CA SER A 64 21.25 -21.57 17.92
C SER A 64 20.56 -21.94 19.24
N GLU A 65 20.95 -21.29 20.33
CA GLU A 65 20.26 -21.38 21.63
C GLU A 65 19.23 -20.25 21.83
N ASN A 66 19.18 -19.30 20.88
CA ASN A 66 18.30 -18.13 20.95
C ASN A 66 16.87 -18.47 20.50
N THR A 67 16.17 -19.19 21.37
CA THR A 67 14.71 -19.41 21.28
C THR A 67 13.93 -18.09 21.15
N HIS A 68 14.47 -16.98 21.69
CA HIS A 68 13.86 -15.66 21.59
C HIS A 68 13.85 -15.12 20.15
N ASP A 69 14.98 -15.21 19.44
CA ASP A 69 15.11 -14.72 18.06
C ASP A 69 14.25 -15.56 17.12
N LEU A 70 14.20 -16.88 17.35
CA LEU A 70 13.31 -17.80 16.66
C LEU A 70 11.83 -17.40 16.84
N LEU A 71 11.40 -17.17 18.08
CA LEU A 71 10.02 -16.78 18.38
C LEU A 71 9.68 -15.42 17.78
N ILE A 72 10.61 -14.47 17.77
CA ILE A 72 10.42 -13.17 17.11
C ILE A 72 10.24 -13.36 15.60
N ALA A 73 11.13 -14.13 14.96
CA ALA A 73 11.06 -14.38 13.52
C ALA A 73 9.74 -15.07 13.14
N GLN A 74 9.35 -16.11 13.88
CA GLN A 74 8.07 -16.80 13.67
C GLN A 74 6.86 -15.89 13.89
N THR A 75 6.89 -15.04 14.91
CA THR A 75 5.79 -14.10 15.17
C THR A 75 5.68 -13.07 14.05
N LYS A 76 6.80 -12.51 13.59
CA LYS A 76 6.82 -11.59 12.44
C LYS A 76 6.27 -12.24 11.18
N ALA A 77 6.73 -13.44 10.84
CA ALA A 77 6.25 -14.19 9.68
C ALA A 77 4.74 -14.45 9.77
N LEU A 78 4.24 -14.87 10.95
CA LEU A 78 2.81 -15.12 11.17
C LEU A 78 1.98 -13.83 11.03
N THR A 79 2.41 -12.73 11.64
CA THR A 79 1.71 -11.44 11.55
C THR A 79 1.72 -10.89 10.12
N ALA A 80 2.85 -10.98 9.42
CA ALA A 80 2.95 -10.57 8.02
C ALA A 80 2.02 -11.39 7.12
N LEU A 81 1.98 -12.72 7.32
CA LEU A 81 1.07 -13.61 6.59
C LEU A 81 -0.41 -13.27 6.83
N GLN A 82 -0.78 -13.00 8.07
CA GLN A 82 -2.14 -12.59 8.43
C GLN A 82 -2.51 -11.25 7.76
N TYR A 83 -1.60 -10.28 7.80
CA TYR A 83 -1.78 -8.99 7.15
C TYR A 83 -1.95 -9.13 5.64
N THR A 84 -1.04 -9.86 4.98
CA THR A 84 -1.09 -10.11 3.53
C THR A 84 -2.36 -10.84 3.11
N THR A 85 -2.84 -11.78 3.92
CA THR A 85 -4.12 -12.46 3.67
C THR A 85 -5.29 -11.48 3.75
N ALA A 86 -5.33 -10.63 4.78
CA ALA A 86 -6.37 -9.61 4.90
C ALA A 86 -6.36 -8.62 3.73
N VAL A 87 -5.18 -8.18 3.30
CA VAL A 87 -5.03 -7.30 2.12
C VAL A 87 -5.53 -8.01 0.87
N ARG A 88 -5.09 -9.25 0.62
CA ARG A 88 -5.55 -10.06 -0.52
C ARG A 88 -7.07 -10.18 -0.55
N ASP A 89 -7.69 -10.52 0.57
CA ASP A 89 -9.15 -10.67 0.65
C ASP A 89 -9.86 -9.37 0.28
N LYS A 90 -9.37 -8.23 0.78
CA LYS A 90 -9.90 -6.91 0.42
C LYS A 90 -9.70 -6.54 -1.05
N MET A 91 -8.60 -6.94 -1.66
CA MET A 91 -8.39 -6.73 -3.10
C MET A 91 -9.38 -7.55 -3.94
N ILE A 92 -9.62 -8.82 -3.55
CA ILE A 92 -10.60 -9.69 -4.21
C ILE A 92 -12.01 -9.11 -4.07
N ASP A 93 -12.37 -8.60 -2.89
CA ASP A 93 -13.65 -7.95 -2.64
C ASP A 93 -13.82 -6.69 -3.52
N ALA A 94 -12.81 -5.82 -3.57
CA ALA A 94 -12.83 -4.62 -4.41
C ALA A 94 -12.98 -4.96 -5.90
N TYR A 95 -12.28 -5.99 -6.38
CA TYR A 95 -12.43 -6.49 -7.74
C TYR A 95 -13.86 -6.96 -8.02
N LYS A 96 -14.46 -7.74 -7.10
CA LYS A 96 -15.85 -8.20 -7.22
C LYS A 96 -16.83 -7.03 -7.25
N GLU A 97 -16.63 -6.01 -6.43
CA GLU A 97 -17.50 -4.83 -6.37
C GLU A 97 -17.48 -4.03 -7.67
N ILE A 98 -16.29 -3.82 -8.27
CA ILE A 98 -16.15 -3.18 -9.59
C ILE A 98 -16.90 -3.97 -10.68
N MET A 99 -16.80 -5.30 -10.66
CA MET A 99 -17.51 -6.17 -11.59
C MET A 99 -19.03 -6.09 -11.43
N GLN A 100 -19.51 -5.83 -10.20
CA GLN A 100 -20.93 -5.71 -9.89
C GLN A 100 -21.52 -4.36 -10.27
N ILE A 101 -20.73 -3.28 -10.23
CA ILE A 101 -21.14 -1.93 -10.66
C ILE A 101 -21.32 -1.84 -12.18
N SER A 102 -20.60 -2.67 -12.94
CA SER A 102 -20.57 -2.63 -14.41
C SER A 102 -21.70 -3.43 -15.09
N ILE A 103 -22.67 -3.94 -14.32
CA ILE A 103 -23.85 -4.67 -14.78
C ILE A 103 -25.14 -3.88 -14.51
#